data_AF-A0A0F9D724-F1
#
_entry.id   AF-A0A0F9D724-F1
#
_cell.length_a   1.000
_cell.length_b   1.000
_cell.length_c   1.000
_cell.angle_alpha   90.00
_cell.angle_beta   90.00
_cell.angle_gamma   90.00
#
_symmetry.space_group_name_H-M   'P 1'
#
loop_
_entity.id
_entity.type
_entity.pdbx_description
1 polymer ?
#
loop_
_entity_poly.entity_id
_entity_poly.type
_entity_poly.pdbx_seq_one_letter_code
_entity_poly.pdbx_strand_id
1 'polypeptide(L)'
;YNRIYLRSQDTTLANKATLIPGWAPTKEGKLLLLGNYRDAIESEICANKSRIALEETLEYVYGANGGVEHSRAKNRSDPSGAGASHGDRVIADALAWKCIDGYGKGKKESEAPKAPYGSLQWRMNEKKKDSQKKHKMLGKGW
;
A
#
# COMPACT_ATOMS: atom_id res chain seq x y z
N TYR A 1 7.44 7.56 17.03
CA TYR A 1 6.10 7.00 16.76
C TYR A 1 5.59 7.56 15.45
N ASN A 2 5.20 6.69 14.51
CA ASN A 2 4.63 7.12 13.24
C ASN A 2 3.23 7.70 13.47
N ARG A 3 2.97 8.90 12.94
CA ARG A 3 1.72 9.68 13.16
C ARG A 3 0.65 9.35 12.11
N ILE A 4 0.43 8.07 11.84
CA ILE A 4 -0.33 7.62 10.65
C ILE A 4 -1.84 7.80 10.83
N TYR A 5 -2.31 7.79 12.09
CA TYR A 5 -3.70 8.10 12.41
C TYR A 5 -3.99 9.61 12.39
N LEU A 6 -2.97 10.47 12.23
CA LEU A 6 -3.17 11.91 12.12
C LEU A 6 -3.40 12.29 10.66
N ARG A 7 -4.41 13.10 10.43
CA ARG A 7 -4.77 13.57 9.10
C ARG A 7 -3.63 14.39 8.50
N SER A 8 -3.14 14.00 7.33
CA SER A 8 -2.23 14.78 6.51
C SER A 8 -2.99 15.69 5.53
N GLN A 9 -2.43 16.86 5.23
CA GLN A 9 -2.91 17.71 4.13
C GLN A 9 -2.31 17.24 2.80
N ASP A 10 -2.83 16.12 2.28
CA ASP A 10 -2.36 15.46 1.05
C ASP A 10 -2.50 16.35 -0.21
N THR A 11 -3.31 17.41 -0.14
CA THR A 11 -3.54 18.37 -1.23
C THR A 11 -2.51 19.50 -1.26
N THR A 12 -1.69 19.64 -0.21
CA THR A 12 -0.68 20.69 -0.10
C THR A 12 0.72 20.11 -0.28
N LEU A 13 1.59 20.82 -1.01
CA LEU A 13 2.96 20.38 -1.29
C LEU A 13 3.78 20.08 -0.02
N ALA A 14 3.41 20.70 1.11
CA ALA A 14 4.10 20.53 2.37
C ALA A 14 3.75 19.22 3.12
N ASN A 15 2.71 18.48 2.70
CA ASN A 15 2.25 17.21 3.29
C ASN A 15 2.31 17.20 4.84
N LYS A 16 1.91 18.31 5.47
CA LYS A 16 2.00 18.44 6.93
C LYS A 16 0.94 17.58 7.60
N ALA A 17 1.37 16.75 8.55
CA ALA A 17 0.47 16.06 9.46
C ALA A 17 -0.17 17.07 10.41
N THR A 18 -1.50 17.05 10.48
CA THR A 18 -2.29 17.84 11.44
C THR A 18 -2.35 17.13 12.79
N LEU A 19 -2.95 17.77 13.81
CA LEU A 19 -3.23 17.14 15.10
C LEU A 19 -4.61 16.46 15.15
N ILE A 20 -5.34 16.47 14.03
CA ILE A 20 -6.69 15.92 13.95
C ILE A 20 -6.58 14.42 13.64
N PRO A 21 -7.10 13.54 14.51
CA PRO A 21 -7.10 12.11 14.24
C PRO A 21 -8.12 11.73 13.17
N GLY A 22 -7.83 10.67 12.43
CA GLY A 22 -8.70 10.05 11.45
C GLY A 22 -8.57 10.58 10.03
N TRP A 23 -9.43 10.07 9.15
CA TRP A 23 -9.54 10.48 7.76
C TRP A 23 -10.95 10.98 7.49
N ALA A 24 -11.06 12.15 6.87
CA ALA A 24 -12.35 12.73 6.49
C ALA A 24 -12.62 12.51 4.99
N PRO A 25 -13.81 12.02 4.61
CA PRO A 25 -14.16 11.76 3.23
C PRO A 25 -14.48 13.07 2.48
N THR A 26 -13.45 13.85 2.15
CA THR A 26 -13.59 14.96 1.20
C THR A 26 -13.54 14.44 -0.23
N LYS A 27 -14.15 15.18 -1.18
CA LYS A 27 -14.16 14.78 -2.60
C LYS A 27 -12.76 14.59 -3.17
N GLU A 28 -11.87 15.54 -2.91
CA GLU A 28 -10.45 15.50 -3.31
C GLU A 28 -9.68 14.39 -2.60
N GLY A 29 -9.89 14.24 -1.28
CA GLY A 29 -9.22 13.22 -0.48
C GLY A 29 -9.62 11.81 -0.90
N LYS A 30 -10.90 11.61 -1.25
CA LYS A 30 -11.41 10.33 -1.76
C LYS A 30 -10.86 10.02 -3.15
N LEU A 31 -10.75 11.02 -4.03
CA LEU A 31 -10.15 10.87 -5.35
C LEU A 31 -8.68 10.43 -5.25
N LEU A 32 -7.90 11.11 -4.41
CA LEU A 32 -6.49 10.79 -4.20
C LEU A 32 -6.30 9.40 -3.55
N LEU A 33 -7.11 9.09 -2.54
CA LEU A 33 -7.09 7.79 -1.86
C LEU A 33 -7.35 6.63 -2.84
N LEU A 34 -8.41 6.71 -3.63
CA LEU A 34 -8.79 5.66 -4.57
C LEU A 34 -7.86 5.61 -5.79
N GLY A 35 -7.32 6.75 -6.23
CA GLY A 35 -6.29 6.81 -7.28
C GLY A 35 -5.03 6.06 -6.87
N ASN A 36 -4.48 6.36 -5.69
CA ASN A 36 -3.29 5.67 -5.18
C ASN A 36 -3.54 4.17 -4.99
N TYR A 37 -4.74 3.78 -4.54
CA TYR A 37 -5.09 2.38 -4.38
C TYR A 37 -5.21 1.64 -5.72
N ARG A 38 -5.82 2.26 -6.74
CA ARG A 38 -5.86 1.74 -8.10
C ARG A 38 -4.44 1.52 -8.64
N ASP A 39 -3.59 2.54 -8.55
CA ASP A 39 -2.23 2.47 -9.09
C ASP A 39 -1.41 1.36 -8.39
N ALA A 40 -1.66 1.14 -7.09
CA ALA A 40 -1.02 0.06 -6.33
C ALA A 40 -1.49 -1.36 -6.74
N ILE A 41 -2.77 -1.51 -7.09
CA ILE A 41 -3.28 -2.77 -7.64
C ILE A 41 -2.74 -2.99 -9.05
N GLU A 42 -2.77 -1.96 -9.90
CA GLU A 42 -2.31 -2.02 -11.29
C GLU A 42 -0.82 -2.34 -11.40
N SER A 43 0.00 -1.80 -10.50
CA SER A 43 1.43 -2.09 -10.41
C SER A 43 1.77 -3.40 -9.70
N GLU A 44 0.76 -4.19 -9.32
CA GLU A 44 0.89 -5.46 -8.58
C GLU A 44 1.60 -5.34 -7.22
N ILE A 45 1.73 -4.11 -6.69
CA ILE A 45 2.36 -3.86 -5.38
C ILE A 45 1.37 -4.19 -4.25
N CYS A 46 0.08 -3.96 -4.49
CA CYS A 46 -1.00 -4.31 -3.58
C CYS A 46 -1.83 -5.48 -4.14
N ALA A 47 -1.88 -6.59 -3.40
CA ALA A 47 -2.68 -7.76 -3.76
C ALA A 47 -3.88 -7.91 -2.81
N ASN A 48 -5.06 -7.43 -3.23
CA ASN A 48 -6.31 -7.69 -2.52
C ASN A 48 -6.85 -9.08 -2.89
N LYS A 49 -6.99 -9.97 -1.90
CA LYS A 49 -7.49 -11.34 -2.12
C LYS A 49 -9.01 -11.46 -2.00
N SER A 50 -9.69 -10.39 -1.59
CA SER A 50 -11.14 -10.38 -1.47
C SER A 50 -11.77 -10.14 -2.83
N ARG A 51 -12.29 -11.22 -3.44
CA ARG A 51 -13.04 -11.13 -4.70
C ARG A 51 -14.18 -10.10 -4.61
N ILE A 52 -14.92 -10.11 -3.51
CA ILE A 52 -16.09 -9.23 -3.34
C ILE A 52 -15.67 -7.76 -3.28
N ALA A 53 -14.56 -7.44 -2.62
CA ALA A 53 -14.06 -6.07 -2.56
C ALA A 53 -13.55 -5.58 -3.92
N LEU A 54 -12.92 -6.46 -4.70
CA LEU A 54 -12.49 -6.14 -6.07
C LEU A 54 -13.65 -5.99 -7.05
N GLU A 55 -14.73 -6.75 -6.90
CA GLU A 55 -15.95 -6.54 -7.71
C GLU A 55 -16.59 -5.19 -7.37
N GLU A 56 -16.56 -4.79 -6.11
CA GLU A 56 -17.07 -3.51 -5.62
C GLU A 56 -16.20 -2.31 -6.08
N THR A 57 -14.90 -2.50 -6.32
CA THR A 57 -14.05 -1.41 -6.87
C THR A 57 -14.47 -1.02 -8.28
N LEU A 58 -14.99 -1.96 -9.08
CA LEU A 58 -15.49 -1.71 -10.44
C LEU A 58 -16.75 -0.84 -10.47
N GLU A 59 -17.47 -0.76 -9.34
CA GLU A 59 -18.67 0.07 -9.23
C GLU A 59 -18.35 1.55 -8.99
N TYR A 60 -17.10 1.91 -8.73
CA TYR A 60 -16.65 3.30 -8.60
C TYR A 60 -16.42 3.95 -9.96
N VAL A 61 -17.05 5.11 -10.16
CA VAL A 61 -17.01 5.86 -11.40
C VAL A 61 -16.59 7.31 -11.16
N TYR A 62 -15.94 7.90 -12.15
CA TYR A 62 -15.70 9.35 -12.16
C TYR A 62 -17.01 10.09 -12.47
N GLY A 63 -17.45 10.92 -11.54
CA GLY A 63 -18.58 11.82 -11.72
C GLY A 63 -18.23 13.00 -12.63
N ALA A 64 -19.25 13.60 -13.25
CA ALA A 64 -19.10 14.75 -14.15
C ALA A 64 -18.39 15.96 -13.50
N ASN A 65 -18.48 16.08 -12.17
CA ASN A 65 -17.81 17.14 -11.43
C ASN A 65 -16.34 16.80 -11.09
N GLY A 66 -15.76 15.76 -11.68
CA GLY A 66 -14.38 15.32 -11.43
C GLY A 66 -14.16 14.65 -10.07
N GLY A 67 -15.21 14.19 -9.38
CA GLY A 67 -15.10 13.41 -8.13
C GLY A 67 -15.28 11.92 -8.37
N VAL A 68 -14.91 11.09 -7.40
CA VAL A 68 -15.12 9.64 -7.46
C VAL A 68 -16.34 9.23 -6.63
N GLU A 69 -17.32 8.64 -7.29
CA GLU A 69 -18.62 8.28 -6.72
C GLU A 69 -18.94 6.81 -6.98
N HIS A 70 -19.68 6.19 -6.06
CA HIS A 70 -20.14 4.82 -6.24
C HIS A 70 -21.39 4.84 -7.14
N SER A 71 -21.40 4.03 -8.21
CA SER A 71 -22.48 4.02 -9.21
C SER A 71 -23.87 3.81 -8.60
N ARG A 72 -24.00 2.92 -7.62
CA ARG A 72 -25.25 2.67 -6.89
C ARG A 72 -25.67 3.82 -5.96
N ALA A 73 -24.76 4.71 -5.57
CA ALA A 73 -25.12 5.88 -4.78
C ALA A 73 -25.88 6.94 -5.61
N LYS A 74 -25.73 6.93 -6.94
CA LYS A 74 -26.53 7.78 -7.87
C LYS A 74 -27.95 7.28 -8.07
N ASN A 75 -28.15 5.96 -8.11
CA ASN A 75 -29.47 5.35 -8.28
C ASN A 75 -30.15 5.15 -6.92
N ARG A 76 -30.54 6.26 -6.29
CA ARG A 76 -31.11 6.30 -4.94
C ARG A 76 -32.61 5.96 -4.93
N SER A 77 -32.98 4.77 -5.39
CA SER A 77 -34.36 4.25 -5.34
C SER A 77 -34.50 2.86 -4.70
N ASP A 78 -33.54 2.42 -3.88
CA ASP A 78 -33.72 1.21 -3.07
C ASP A 78 -34.11 1.56 -1.62
N PRO A 79 -35.32 1.19 -1.14
CA PRO A 79 -35.79 1.42 0.22
C PRO A 79 -35.18 0.45 1.26
N SER A 80 -34.34 -0.52 0.87
CA SER A 80 -33.89 -1.60 1.76
C SER A 80 -32.76 -1.26 2.74
N GLY A 81 -32.13 -0.08 2.66
CA GLY A 81 -31.00 0.29 3.52
C GLY A 81 -29.71 -0.54 3.32
N ALA A 82 -29.77 -1.64 2.58
CA ALA A 82 -28.63 -2.51 2.24
C ALA A 82 -27.65 -1.86 1.26
N GLY A 83 -28.10 -0.83 0.52
CA GLY A 83 -27.25 -0.02 -0.36
C GLY A 83 -26.25 0.89 0.36
N ALA A 84 -26.39 1.11 1.68
CA ALA A 84 -25.49 1.94 2.47
C ALA A 84 -24.15 1.26 2.78
N SER A 85 -24.11 -0.08 2.80
CA SER A 85 -22.89 -0.86 3.08
C SER A 85 -22.01 -1.08 1.84
N HIS A 86 -22.45 -0.60 0.67
CA HIS A 86 -21.75 -0.75 -0.61
C HIS A 86 -20.91 0.50 -0.83
N GLY A 87 -19.60 0.33 -0.70
CA GLY A 87 -18.54 1.33 -0.82
C GLY A 87 -17.61 1.36 0.39
N ASP A 88 -18.05 0.88 1.54
CA ASP A 88 -17.23 0.94 2.77
C ASP A 88 -16.04 -0.02 2.71
N ARG A 89 -16.18 -1.16 2.03
CA ARG A 89 -15.11 -2.17 1.91
C ARG A 89 -13.96 -1.63 1.08
N VAL A 90 -14.28 -1.01 -0.05
CA VAL A 90 -13.26 -0.41 -0.93
C VAL A 90 -12.55 0.74 -0.24
N ILE A 91 -13.28 1.58 0.51
CA ILE A 91 -12.68 2.66 1.27
C ILE A 91 -11.81 2.12 2.41
N ALA A 92 -12.25 1.08 3.11
CA ALA A 92 -11.46 0.43 4.15
C ALA A 92 -10.15 -0.16 3.59
N ASP A 93 -10.22 -0.86 2.45
CA ASP A 93 -9.04 -1.44 1.79
C ASP A 93 -8.07 -0.36 1.31
N ALA A 94 -8.59 0.72 0.71
CA ALA A 94 -7.77 1.84 0.28
C ALA A 94 -7.12 2.58 1.46
N LEU A 95 -7.82 2.73 2.59
CA LEU A 95 -7.26 3.28 3.83
C LEU A 95 -6.20 2.36 4.44
N ALA A 96 -6.42 1.06 4.42
CA ALA A 96 -5.43 0.08 4.87
C ALA A 96 -4.15 0.19 4.02
N TRP A 97 -4.29 0.31 2.69
CA TRP A 97 -3.17 0.55 1.80
C TRP A 97 -2.45 1.86 2.10
N LYS A 98 -3.19 2.96 2.29
CA LYS A 98 -2.61 4.26 2.67
C LYS A 98 -1.80 4.16 3.95
N CYS A 99 -2.25 3.38 4.93
CA CYS A 99 -1.48 3.12 6.15
C CYS A 99 -0.18 2.35 5.86
N ILE A 100 -0.23 1.31 5.02
CA ILE A 100 0.95 0.51 4.64
C ILE A 100 1.99 1.38 3.93
N ASP A 101 1.57 2.17 2.96
CA ASP A 101 2.44 3.09 2.22
C ASP A 101 3.04 4.17 3.17
N GLY A 102 2.21 4.75 4.03
CA GLY A 102 2.62 5.74 5.02
C GLY A 102 3.48 5.22 6.18
N TYR A 103 3.50 3.92 6.45
CA TYR A 103 4.36 3.31 7.48
C TYR A 103 5.85 3.39 7.11
N GLY A 104 6.17 3.68 5.86
CA GLY A 104 7.52 3.65 5.32
C GLY A 104 8.05 2.21 5.25
N LYS A 105 8.98 1.96 4.33
CA LYS A 105 9.77 0.72 4.39
C LYS A 105 10.44 0.74 5.77
N GLY A 106 10.07 -0.20 6.64
CA GLY A 106 10.60 -0.28 8.00
C GLY A 106 12.11 -0.07 7.99
N LYS A 107 12.64 0.61 9.02
CA LYS A 107 14.09 0.93 9.12
C LYS A 107 14.87 -0.24 8.54
N LYS A 108 15.54 -0.01 7.40
CA LYS A 108 16.41 -1.00 6.76
C LYS A 108 17.28 -1.55 7.90
N GLU A 109 17.18 -2.85 8.19
CA GLU A 109 17.99 -3.45 9.25
C GLU A 109 19.42 -2.93 9.04
N SER A 110 19.95 -2.25 10.07
CA SER A 110 21.30 -1.72 9.98
C SER A 110 22.18 -2.88 9.58
N GLU A 111 22.96 -2.73 8.50
CA GLU A 111 23.86 -3.77 8.03
C GLU A 111 24.59 -4.32 9.25
N ALA A 112 24.41 -5.62 9.53
CA ALA A 112 25.07 -6.25 10.66
C ALA A 112 26.55 -5.87 10.61
N PRO A 113 27.16 -5.45 11.74
CA PRO A 113 28.53 -4.95 11.73
C PRO A 113 29.41 -5.93 10.97
N LYS A 114 30.12 -5.43 9.95
CA LYS A 114 30.98 -6.28 9.11
C LYS A 114 31.91 -7.04 10.05
N ALA A 115 31.88 -8.37 9.97
CA ALA A 115 32.72 -9.22 10.79
C ALA A 115 34.17 -8.73 10.69
N PRO A 116 34.86 -8.48 11.82
CA PRO A 116 36.25 -8.02 11.81
C PRO A 116 37.12 -8.95 10.96
N TYR A 117 38.06 -8.37 10.23
CA TYR A 117 38.96 -9.13 9.37
C TYR A 117 39.69 -10.21 10.18
N GLY A 118 39.70 -11.45 9.69
CA GLY A 118 40.33 -12.59 10.36
C GLY A 118 39.50 -13.26 11.46
N SER A 119 38.34 -12.71 11.85
CA SER A 119 37.42 -13.34 12.80
C SER A 119 36.85 -14.68 12.29
N LEU A 120 36.34 -15.50 13.20
CA LEU A 120 35.74 -16.80 12.87
C LEU A 120 34.50 -16.64 11.96
N GLN A 121 33.67 -15.62 12.22
CA GLN A 121 32.53 -15.22 11.37
C GLN A 121 32.99 -14.80 9.96
N TRP A 122 34.10 -14.05 9.84
CA TRP A 122 34.67 -13.66 8.54
C TRP A 122 35.12 -14.88 7.73
N ARG A 123 35.84 -15.83 8.35
CA ARG A 123 36.29 -17.07 7.68
C ARG A 123 35.14 -17.96 7.24
N MET A 124 34.07 -18.06 8.04
CA MET A 124 32.86 -18.79 7.68
C MET A 124 32.15 -18.15 6.46
N ASN A 125 32.08 -16.83 6.41
CA ASN A 125 31.48 -16.11 5.28
C ASN A 125 32.28 -16.29 3.99
N GLU A 126 33.61 -16.29 4.04
CA GLU A 126 34.47 -16.56 2.88
C GLU A 126 34.29 -17.98 2.35
N LYS A 127 34.26 -19.00 3.23
CA LYS A 127 33.96 -20.39 2.82
C LYS A 127 32.60 -20.51 2.13
N LYS A 128 31.56 -19.83 2.65
CA LYS A 128 30.23 -19.79 2.03
C LYS A 128 30.27 -19.17 0.63
N LYS A 129 30.95 -18.03 0.46
CA LYS A 129 31.11 -17.39 -0.86
C LYS A 129 31.83 -18.28 -1.87
N ASP A 130 32.89 -18.96 -1.45
CA ASP A 130 33.64 -19.88 -2.31
C ASP A 130 32.80 -21.09 -2.75
N SER A 131 32.00 -21.65 -1.83
CA SER A 131 31.07 -22.73 -2.16
C SER A 131 29.99 -22.28 -3.16
N GLN A 132 29.44 -21.08 -2.99
CA GLN A 132 28.48 -20.50 -3.94
C GLN A 132 29.09 -20.24 -5.32
N LYS A 133 30.33 -19.74 -5.38
CA LYS A 133 31.04 -19.53 -6.65
C LYS A 133 31.26 -20.85 -7.39
N LYS A 134 31.69 -21.91 -6.70
CA LYS A 134 31.88 -23.24 -7.29
C LYS A 134 30.56 -23.80 -7.85
N HIS A 135 29.46 -23.69 -7.11
CA HIS A 135 28.14 -24.12 -7.58
C HIS A 135 27.68 -23.35 -8.83
N LYS A 136 27.95 -22.04 -8.90
CA LYS A 136 27.57 -21.20 -10.04
C LYS A 136 28.40 -21.48 -11.30
N MET A 137 29.64 -21.97 -11.16
CA MET A 137 30.48 -22.37 -12.29
C MET A 137 30.07 -23.72 -12.88
N LEU A 138 29.56 -24.65 -12.06
CA LEU A 138 29.10 -25.98 -12.53
C LEU A 138 27.79 -25.94 -13.33
N GLY A 139 26.99 -24.89 -13.21
CA GLY A 139 25.72 -24.72 -13.95
C GLY A 139 25.83 -24.07 -15.33
N LYS A 140 27.05 -23.78 -15.83
CA LYS A 140 27.28 -23.12 -17.13
C LYS A 140 27.73 -24.05 -18.26
N GLY A 141 27.66 -25.37 -18.04
CA GLY A 141 28.10 -26.35 -19.02
C GLY A 141 27.19 -27.57 -19.06
N TRP A 142 25.93 -27.37 -19.47
CA TRP A 142 25.05 -28.34 -20.13
C TRP A 142 24.17 -27.57 -21.11
#